data_AF-A0A2K2TI67-F1
#
_entry.id   AF-A0A2K2TI67-F1
#
_cell.length_a   1.000
_cell.length_b   1.000
_cell.length_c   1.000
_cell.angle_alpha   90.00
_cell.angle_beta   90.00
_cell.angle_gamma   90.00
#
_symmetry.space_group_name_H-M   'P 1'
#
loop_
_entity.id
_entity.type
_entity.pdbx_description
1 polymer ?
#
loop_
_entity_poly.entity_id
_entity_poly.type
_entity_poly.pdbx_seq_one_letter_code
_entity_poly.pdbx_strand_id
1 'polypeptide(L)'
;MQQVFYALILGLALSFIRILTNGLWVGILLHSLIDFQPTIATGGSAATNWGSLLLIFLPLFVISLLWLWFADRLLLKKKGAAPFS
;
A
#
# COMPACT_ATOMS: atom_id res chain seq x y z
N MET A 1 15.51 2.30 -7.77
CA MET A 1 14.22 1.98 -8.41
C MET A 1 13.36 1.01 -7.60
N GLN A 2 13.89 -0.13 -7.12
CA GLN A 2 13.08 -1.08 -6.34
C GLN A 2 12.49 -0.47 -5.05
N GLN A 3 13.25 0.35 -4.31
CA GLN A 3 12.75 1.06 -3.13
C GLN A 3 11.56 1.99 -3.44
N VAL A 4 11.59 2.71 -4.55
CA VAL A 4 10.48 3.58 -4.99
C VAL A 4 9.24 2.73 -5.29
N PHE A 5 9.43 1.57 -5.92
CA PHE A 5 8.35 0.63 -6.20
C PHE A 5 7.74 0.05 -4.91
N TYR A 6 8.56 -0.34 -3.94
CA TYR A 6 8.09 -0.80 -2.64
C TYR A 6 7.31 0.28 -1.90
N ALA A 7 7.85 1.50 -1.83
CA ALA A 7 7.20 2.63 -1.17
C ALA A 7 5.83 2.95 -1.78
N LEU A 8 5.72 2.93 -3.12
CA LEU A 8 4.46 3.15 -3.82
C LEU A 8 3.40 2.11 -3.42
N ILE A 9 3.73 0.83 -3.48
CA ILE A 9 2.76 -0.26 -3.24
C ILE A 9 2.37 -0.32 -1.77
N LEU A 10 3.33 -0.16 -0.86
CA LEU A 10 3.07 -0.09 0.56
C LEU A 10 2.20 1.12 0.90
N GLY A 11 2.44 2.28 0.30
CA GLY A 11 1.59 3.46 0.48
C GLY A 11 0.13 3.22 0.06
N LEU A 12 -0.09 2.56 -1.07
CA LEU A 12 -1.44 2.18 -1.53
C LEU A 12 -2.10 1.16 -0.60
N ALA A 13 -1.37 0.13 -0.18
CA ALA A 13 -1.86 -0.89 0.74
C ALA A 13 -2.22 -0.30 2.11
N LEU A 14 -1.38 0.59 2.66
CA LEU A 14 -1.66 1.26 3.93
C LEU A 14 -2.86 2.22 3.82
N SER A 15 -3.02 2.90 2.69
CA SER A 15 -4.21 3.73 2.41
C SER A 15 -5.48 2.89 2.38
N PHE A 16 -5.43 1.72 1.75
CA PHE A 16 -6.52 0.74 1.76
C PHE A 16 -6.86 0.30 3.20
N ILE A 17 -5.85 -0.05 4.01
CA ILE A 17 -6.03 -0.46 5.41
C ILE A 17 -6.65 0.67 6.25
N ARG A 18 -6.25 1.92 6.02
CA ARG A 18 -6.84 3.10 6.70
C ARG A 18 -8.34 3.23 6.44
N ILE A 19 -8.80 2.91 5.23
CA ILE A 19 -10.22 2.93 4.90
C ILE A 19 -10.95 1.78 5.60
N LEU A 20 -10.41 0.57 5.57
CA LEU A 20 -11.03 -0.61 6.20
C LEU A 20 -11.16 -0.48 7.73
N THR A 21 -10.11 0.00 8.37
CA THR A 21 -10.02 0.06 9.84
C THR A 21 -10.57 1.37 10.41
N ASN A 22 -10.87 2.33 9.53
CA ASN A 22 -11.22 3.71 9.86
C ASN A 22 -10.30 4.37 10.91
N GLY A 23 -9.03 3.96 10.97
CA GLY A 23 -8.08 4.41 11.97
C GLY A 23 -6.65 4.47 11.42
N LEU A 24 -5.85 5.39 11.96
CA LEU A 24 -4.44 5.54 11.58
C LEU A 24 -3.53 4.53 12.30
N TRP A 25 -3.94 4.02 13.47
CA TRP A 25 -3.10 3.20 14.34
C TRP A 25 -2.60 1.92 13.67
N VAL A 26 -3.43 1.26 12.84
CA VAL A 26 -3.03 0.04 12.12
C VAL A 26 -1.96 0.35 11.08
N GLY A 27 -2.15 1.44 10.33
CA GLY A 27 -1.16 1.89 9.34
C GLY A 27 0.16 2.28 9.99
N ILE A 28 0.12 2.99 11.12
CA ILE A 28 1.31 3.36 11.90
C ILE A 28 2.06 2.11 12.35
N LEU A 29 1.36 1.16 13.00
CA LEU A 29 1.98 -0.06 13.51
C LEU A 29 2.62 -0.89 12.39
N LEU A 30 1.91 -1.11 11.28
CA LEU A 30 2.43 -1.87 10.15
C LEU A 30 3.63 -1.17 9.49
N HIS A 31 3.55 0.14 9.27
CA HIS A 31 4.63 0.91 8.67
C HIS A 31 5.88 0.88 9.54
N SER A 32 5.73 1.11 10.85
CA SER A 32 6.83 1.02 11.79
C SER A 32 7.47 -0.38 11.81
N LEU A 33 6.68 -1.46 11.75
CA LEU A 33 7.20 -2.83 11.71
C LEU A 33 7.98 -3.13 10.42
N ILE A 34 7.52 -2.64 9.27
CA ILE A 34 8.21 -2.84 7.99
C ILE A 34 9.58 -2.14 7.98
N ASP A 35 9.61 -0.92 8.51
CA ASP A 35 10.84 -0.12 8.54
C ASP A 35 11.80 -0.56 9.65
N PHE A 36 11.27 -1.18 10.72
CA PHE A 36 12.07 -1.74 11.82
C PHE A 36 12.66 -3.10 11.47
N GLN A 37 13.42 -3.18 10.39
CA GLN A 37 14.20 -4.36 10.02
C GLN A 37 15.60 -4.30 10.68
N PRO A 38 15.96 -5.25 11.57
CA PRO A 38 17.27 -5.25 12.24
C PRO A 38 18.46 -5.37 11.26
N THR A 39 18.20 -5.95 10.09
CA THR A 39 19.18 -6.19 9.02
C THR A 39 19.53 -4.96 8.20
N ILE A 40 18.85 -3.81 8.40
CA ILE A 40 19.22 -2.55 7.73
C ILE A 40 20.65 -2.13 8.09
N ALA A 41 21.07 -2.37 9.34
CA ALA A 41 22.38 -1.95 9.84
C ALA A 41 23.54 -2.78 9.27
N THR A 42 23.28 -4.01 8.81
CA THR A 42 24.33 -4.93 8.33
C THR A 42 24.53 -4.87 6.81
N GLY A 43 23.81 -4.01 6.09
CA GLY A 43 23.97 -3.79 4.64
C GLY A 43 23.69 -5.02 3.77
N GLY A 44 23.15 -6.09 4.34
CA GLY A 44 23.13 -7.44 3.76
C GLY A 44 21.95 -7.78 2.86
N SER A 45 21.13 -6.81 2.42
CA SER A 45 20.02 -7.10 1.53
C SER A 45 20.51 -7.11 0.08
N ALA A 46 20.86 -8.30 -0.42
CA ALA A 46 21.03 -8.53 -1.85
C ALA A 46 19.77 -8.05 -2.60
N ALA A 47 19.97 -7.31 -3.70
CA ALA A 47 18.86 -6.82 -4.51
C ALA A 47 17.97 -7.99 -4.94
N THR A 48 16.69 -7.96 -4.56
CA THR A 48 15.75 -9.02 -4.91
C THR A 48 15.54 -9.02 -6.42
N ASN A 49 15.43 -10.20 -7.03
CA ASN A 49 15.13 -10.32 -8.46
C ASN A 49 13.77 -9.68 -8.77
N TRP A 50 13.71 -8.89 -9.84
CA TRP A 50 12.49 -8.24 -10.33
C TRP A 50 11.33 -9.20 -10.58
N GLY A 51 11.58 -10.42 -11.06
CA GLY A 51 10.54 -11.43 -11.30
C GLY A 51 9.82 -11.82 -10.01
N SER A 52 10.58 -12.14 -8.95
CA SER A 52 10.01 -12.46 -7.63
C SER A 52 9.29 -11.26 -7.03
N LEU A 53 9.85 -10.07 -7.21
CA LEU A 53 9.28 -8.82 -6.74
C LEU A 53 7.92 -8.56 -7.39
N LEU A 54 7.82 -8.62 -8.72
CA LEU A 54 6.57 -8.41 -9.45
C LEU A 54 5.54 -9.48 -9.12
N LEU A 55 5.95 -10.75 -9.01
CA LEU A 55 5.04 -11.85 -8.68
C LEU A 55 4.28 -11.59 -7.37
N ILE A 56 4.95 -11.04 -6.36
CA ILE A 56 4.38 -10.83 -5.02
C ILE A 56 3.67 -9.47 -4.92
N PHE A 57 4.31 -8.41 -5.41
CA PHE A 57 3.85 -7.05 -5.15
C PHE A 57 2.87 -6.54 -6.21
N LEU A 58 2.89 -7.06 -7.44
CA LEU A 58 1.94 -6.64 -8.48
C LEU A 58 0.49 -7.00 -8.13
N PRO A 59 0.16 -8.20 -7.60
CA PRO A 59 -1.20 -8.49 -7.14
C PRO A 59 -1.65 -7.54 -6.01
N LEU A 60 -0.75 -7.26 -5.05
CA LEU A 60 -1.04 -6.33 -3.95
C LEU A 60 -1.33 -4.92 -4.48
N PHE A 61 -0.57 -4.46 -5.47
CA PHE A 61 -0.78 -3.18 -6.15
C PHE A 61 -2.16 -3.12 -6.82
N VAL A 62 -2.51 -4.14 -7.62
CA VAL A 62 -3.79 -4.20 -8.33
C VAL A 62 -4.96 -4.22 -7.36
N ILE A 63 -4.90 -5.07 -6.33
CA ILE A 63 -5.97 -5.16 -5.31
C ILE A 63 -6.14 -3.83 -4.58
N SER A 64 -5.04 -3.20 -4.16
CA SER A 64 -5.08 -1.92 -3.46
C SER A 64 -5.70 -0.82 -4.34
N LEU A 65 -5.30 -0.72 -5.61
CA LEU A 65 -5.87 0.26 -6.54
C LEU A 65 -7.35 0.04 -6.79
N LEU A 66 -7.75 -1.20 -7.11
CA LEU A 66 -9.16 -1.52 -7.37
C LEU A 66 -10.01 -1.17 -6.15
N TRP A 67 -9.57 -1.56 -4.95
CA TRP A 67 -10.32 -1.28 -3.74
C TRP A 67 -10.42 0.20 -3.43
N LEU A 68 -9.32 0.95 -3.54
CA LEU A 68 -9.33 2.40 -3.33
C LEU A 68 -10.29 3.09 -4.30
N TRP A 69 -10.30 2.69 -5.57
CA TRP A 69 -11.23 3.20 -6.56
C TRP A 69 -12.70 2.89 -6.24
N PHE A 70 -13.00 1.65 -5.80
CA PHE A 70 -14.34 1.29 -5.35
C PHE A 70 -14.76 2.07 -4.10
N ALA A 71 -13.86 2.20 -3.12
CA ALA A 71 -14.11 2.93 -1.89
C ALA A 71 -14.41 4.41 -2.17
N ASP A 72 -13.65 5.05 -3.06
CA ASP A 72 -13.90 6.42 -3.48
C ASP A 72 -15.30 6.58 -4.09
N ARG A 73 -15.68 5.70 -5.03
CA ARG A 73 -17.04 5.71 -5.62
C ARG A 73 -18.14 5.51 -4.60
N LEU A 74 -17.95 4.62 -3.62
CA LEU A 74 -18.92 4.41 -2.55
C LEU A 74 -19.09 5.66 -1.68
N LEU A 75 -17.98 6.35 -1.38
CA LEU A 75 -18.00 7.59 -0.61
C LEU A 75 -18.68 8.73 -1.40
N LEU A 76 -18.41 8.87 -2.70
CA LEU A 76 -19.08 9.84 -3.57
C LEU A 76 -20.58 9.58 -3.65
N LYS A 77 -20.98 8.31 -3.85
CA LYS A 77 -22.40 7.91 -3.84
C LYS A 77 -23.08 8.26 -2.52
N LYS A 78 -22.43 8.03 -1.38
CA LYS A 78 -22.95 8.38 -0.06
C LYS A 78 -23.13 9.89 0.13
N LYS A 79 -22.25 10.70 -0.47
CA LYS A 79 -22.29 12.16 -0.42
C LYS A 79 -23.26 12.80 -1.43
N GLY A 80 -23.89 12.02 -2.31
CA GLY A 80 -24.74 12.55 -3.39
C GLY A 80 -23.98 13.32 -4.46
N ALA A 81 -22.65 13.22 -4.52
CA ALA A 81 -21.81 13.89 -5.50
C ALA A 81 -21.74 13.06 -6.79
N ALA A 82 -21.94 13.70 -7.95
CA ALA A 82 -21.70 13.07 -9.24
C ALA A 82 -20.20 12.84 -9.42
N PRO A 83 -19.75 11.70 -9.97
CA PRO A 83 -18.33 11.34 -10.00
C PRO A 83 -17.45 12.23 -10.91
N PHE A 84 -17.98 13.29 -11.54
CA PHE A 84 -17.27 14.14 -12.51
C PHE A 84 -17.82 15.59 -12.59
N SER A 85 -18.23 16.20 -11.47
CA SER A 85 -18.60 17.64 -11.46
C SER A 85 -17.42 18.53 -11.10
#